data_AF-A0AAU9J813-F1
#
_entry.id   AF-A0AAU9J813-F1
#
_cell.length_a   1.000
_cell.length_b   1.000
_cell.length_c   1.000
_cell.angle_alpha   90.00
_cell.angle_beta   90.00
_cell.angle_gamma   90.00
#
_symmetry.space_group_name_H-M   'P 1'
#
loop_
_entity.id
_entity.type
_entity.pdbx_description
1 polymer ?
#
loop_
_entity_poly.entity_id
_entity_poly.type
_entity_poly.pdbx_seq_one_letter_code
_entity_poly.pdbx_strand_id
1 'polypeptide(L)'
;MGICAYDIPTFNQLSAEKTICSSEPQNTISSTQVERTSKFDFSDIPFSLKELFTSNPTIPLPKIEKEIRDRERNCIFAKKSISKAFKHISKEGINKKLSLMQFKRALYELGINPKILEDPDDPMWLFLFSFQENSLFDMRKIIASFILISDSELKKKIKFLYLLYDENENRVLEQNEIRSMLSDLAEVSVECLPLLVSNVESSEELSKYMVFMRIEKERLIEEASKTLLGNLTEVGNVELIGILQNSNDWFKIFRSEGLRETILEKYKLPENPQYLEQFLT
;
A
#
# COMPACT_ATOMS: atom_id res chain seq x y z
N MET A 1 -34.92 4.60 -39.06
CA MET A 1 -34.19 4.93 -37.81
C MET A 1 -32.72 4.85 -38.14
N GLY A 2 -32.05 6.01 -38.11
CA GLY A 2 -30.74 6.23 -38.71
C GLY A 2 -29.59 5.61 -37.94
N ILE A 3 -28.64 5.08 -38.68
CA ILE A 3 -27.37 4.53 -38.21
C ILE A 3 -26.37 5.69 -38.23
N CYS A 4 -25.93 6.16 -37.06
CA CYS A 4 -24.82 7.11 -36.94
C CYS A 4 -23.51 6.34 -36.83
N ALA A 5 -22.76 6.30 -37.92
CA ALA A 5 -21.35 5.96 -37.94
C ALA A 5 -20.56 7.17 -37.41
N TYR A 6 -19.61 6.93 -36.51
CA TYR A 6 -18.62 7.92 -36.09
C TYR A 6 -17.27 7.57 -36.70
N ASP A 7 -16.71 8.53 -37.42
CA ASP A 7 -15.42 8.51 -38.08
C ASP A 7 -14.26 8.48 -37.06
N ILE A 8 -13.28 7.62 -37.32
CA ILE A 8 -12.00 7.55 -36.61
C ILE A 8 -10.97 8.34 -37.44
N PRO A 9 -10.32 9.38 -36.91
CA PRO A 9 -9.23 10.02 -37.63
C PRO A 9 -7.94 9.21 -37.47
N THR A 10 -7.43 8.73 -38.61
CA THR A 10 -6.06 8.26 -38.83
C THR A 10 -5.06 9.38 -38.62
N PHE A 11 -4.05 9.16 -37.77
CA PHE A 11 -2.87 10.03 -37.66
C PHE A 11 -1.67 9.33 -38.30
N ASN A 12 -1.19 9.92 -39.40
CA ASN A 12 0.00 9.49 -40.12
C ASN A 12 1.22 10.30 -39.67
N GLN A 13 2.31 9.56 -39.45
CA GLN A 13 3.72 9.85 -39.75
C GLN A 13 4.17 11.31 -39.82
N LEU A 14 5.12 11.66 -38.93
CA LEU A 14 6.22 12.57 -39.27
C LEU A 14 7.56 11.98 -38.84
N SER A 15 8.50 12.14 -39.75
CA SER A 15 9.80 11.50 -39.89
C SER A 15 10.94 12.33 -39.30
N ALA A 16 11.95 11.60 -38.81
CA ALA A 16 13.39 11.81 -38.93
C ALA A 16 14.00 13.22 -38.86
N GLU A 17 14.90 13.44 -37.88
CA GLU A 17 16.12 14.23 -38.09
C GLU A 17 17.34 13.68 -37.30
N LYS A 18 18.42 13.44 -38.06
CA LYS A 18 19.85 13.76 -37.84
C LYS A 18 20.68 13.17 -36.69
N THR A 19 21.44 12.17 -37.10
CA THR A 19 22.91 11.94 -37.06
C THR A 19 23.93 12.99 -36.50
N ILE A 20 24.96 12.43 -35.83
CA ILE A 20 26.44 12.71 -35.80
C ILE A 20 27.08 13.18 -34.46
N CYS A 21 27.93 12.27 -33.97
CA CYS A 21 29.22 12.36 -33.21
C CYS A 21 29.66 13.67 -32.53
N SER A 22 30.19 13.53 -31.29
CA SER A 22 31.60 13.83 -30.99
C SER A 22 32.03 13.42 -29.56
N SER A 23 33.08 12.59 -29.53
CA SER A 23 34.23 12.50 -28.60
C SER A 23 34.11 12.74 -27.09
N GLU A 24 34.60 11.72 -26.37
CA GLU A 24 35.06 11.67 -24.97
C GLU A 24 35.94 12.85 -24.54
N PRO A 25 36.01 13.09 -23.22
CA PRO A 25 37.29 12.95 -22.55
C PRO A 25 37.23 12.03 -21.32
N GLN A 26 38.23 11.16 -21.25
CA GLN A 26 38.57 10.34 -20.09
C GLN A 26 38.94 11.23 -18.90
N ASN A 27 38.23 11.07 -17.79
CA ASN A 27 38.61 11.63 -16.50
C ASN A 27 38.98 10.51 -15.53
N THR A 28 40.28 10.36 -15.35
CA THR A 28 40.97 9.53 -14.36
C THR A 28 40.70 10.09 -12.97
N ILE A 29 39.85 9.42 -12.17
CA ILE A 29 39.69 9.73 -10.75
C ILE A 29 40.41 8.67 -9.94
N SER A 30 41.40 9.17 -9.20
CA SER A 30 42.25 8.48 -8.25
C SER A 30 41.45 7.71 -7.20
N SER A 31 41.86 6.45 -7.00
CA SER A 31 41.44 5.56 -5.94
C SER A 31 41.91 6.08 -4.57
N THR A 32 41.02 6.72 -3.82
CA THR A 32 41.23 6.98 -2.38
C THR A 32 40.77 5.75 -1.61
N GLN A 33 41.71 5.10 -0.92
CA GLN A 33 41.46 3.98 -0.02
C GLN A 33 40.57 4.44 1.14
N VAL A 34 39.38 3.85 1.25
CA VAL A 34 38.52 4.00 2.43
C VAL A 34 39.00 3.01 3.49
N GLU A 35 39.45 3.56 4.61
CA GLU A 35 39.88 2.83 5.80
C GLU A 35 38.76 1.93 6.34
N ARG A 36 39.18 0.73 6.75
CA ARG A 36 38.37 -0.30 7.40
C ARG A 36 37.63 0.28 8.61
N THR A 37 36.30 0.37 8.51
CA THR A 37 35.47 0.48 9.70
C THR A 37 35.57 -0.82 10.49
N SER A 38 35.98 -0.69 11.74
CA SER A 38 36.04 -1.77 12.73
C SER A 38 34.71 -2.51 12.77
N LYS A 39 34.74 -3.83 12.62
CA LYS A 39 33.60 -4.70 12.95
C LYS A 39 33.22 -4.43 14.40
N PHE A 40 32.11 -3.73 14.60
CA PHE A 40 31.51 -3.57 15.91
C PHE A 40 30.88 -4.91 16.26
N ASP A 41 31.48 -5.62 17.21
CA ASP A 41 31.01 -6.92 17.67
C ASP A 41 29.84 -6.71 18.64
N PHE A 42 28.64 -7.07 18.20
CA PHE A 42 27.42 -6.95 18.99
C PHE A 42 27.31 -8.04 20.08
N SER A 43 28.28 -8.94 20.20
CA SER A 43 28.27 -10.00 21.22
C SER A 43 28.49 -9.50 22.65
N ASP A 44 28.95 -8.26 22.84
CA ASP A 44 29.25 -7.67 24.16
C ASP A 44 28.14 -6.77 24.72
N ILE A 45 26.95 -6.69 24.09
CA ILE A 45 25.84 -5.95 24.69
C ILE A 45 25.28 -6.77 25.86
N PRO A 46 25.32 -6.26 27.11
CA PRO A 46 24.77 -6.96 28.26
C PRO A 46 23.29 -7.28 28.02
N PHE A 47 22.92 -8.54 28.27
CA PHE A 47 21.56 -9.06 28.10
C PHE A 47 20.49 -8.22 28.82
N SER A 48 20.88 -7.43 29.83
CA SER A 48 20.00 -6.58 30.65
C SER A 48 19.54 -5.26 30.01
N LEU A 49 19.96 -4.92 28.78
CA LEU A 49 19.39 -3.76 28.04
C LEU A 49 18.21 -4.16 27.13
N LYS A 50 18.04 -5.45 26.79
CA LYS A 50 16.87 -5.93 26.01
C LYS A 50 15.55 -5.78 26.77
N GLU A 51 15.59 -5.86 28.11
CA GLU A 51 14.40 -5.70 28.96
C GLU A 51 13.95 -4.23 29.08
N LEU A 52 14.85 -3.26 28.88
CA LEU A 52 14.53 -1.83 28.92
C LEU A 52 13.86 -1.30 27.63
N PHE A 53 13.96 -2.04 26.53
CA PHE A 53 13.29 -1.71 25.25
C PHE A 53 12.04 -2.56 24.96
N THR A 54 11.66 -3.48 25.86
CA THR A 54 10.53 -4.41 25.64
C THR A 54 9.25 -4.04 26.38
N SER A 55 9.27 -3.01 27.23
CA SER A 55 8.05 -2.47 27.85
C SER A 55 7.77 -1.05 27.39
N ASN A 56 7.62 -0.85 26.08
CA ASN A 56 6.79 0.28 25.65
C ASN A 56 5.39 0.03 26.24
N PRO A 57 4.80 0.97 26.99
CA PRO A 57 3.45 0.81 27.51
C PRO A 57 2.54 0.53 26.32
N THR A 58 1.99 -0.69 26.28
CA THR A 58 1.10 -1.11 25.20
C THR A 58 -0.16 -0.28 25.34
N ILE A 59 -0.30 0.73 24.49
CA ILE A 59 -1.53 1.53 24.43
C ILE A 59 -2.65 0.54 24.12
N PRO A 60 -3.68 0.44 24.98
CA PRO A 60 -4.77 -0.49 24.73
C PRO A 60 -5.45 -0.08 23.42
N LEU A 61 -5.50 -1.02 22.47
CA LEU A 61 -6.12 -0.77 21.17
C LEU A 61 -7.60 -0.45 21.34
N PRO A 62 -8.13 0.56 20.61
CA PRO A 62 -9.55 0.84 20.56
C PRO A 62 -10.35 -0.42 20.23
N LYS A 63 -11.56 -0.54 20.78
CA LYS A 63 -12.43 -1.71 20.54
C LYS A 63 -12.68 -1.92 19.04
N ILE A 64 -12.97 -0.84 18.33
CA ILE A 64 -13.21 -0.87 16.88
C ILE A 64 -12.02 -1.43 16.08
N GLU A 65 -10.78 -1.13 16.48
CA GLU A 65 -9.60 -1.66 15.79
C GLU A 65 -9.46 -3.17 15.98
N LYS A 66 -9.86 -3.71 17.13
CA LYS A 66 -9.90 -5.16 17.35
C LYS A 66 -10.95 -5.83 16.46
N GLU A 67 -12.14 -5.22 16.35
CA GLU A 67 -13.21 -5.71 15.48
C GLU A 67 -12.79 -5.70 14.00
N ILE A 68 -12.12 -4.63 13.54
CA ILE A 68 -11.57 -4.53 12.17
C ILE A 68 -10.60 -5.68 11.92
N ARG A 69 -9.63 -5.92 12.80
CA ARG A 69 -8.65 -7.02 12.65
C ARG A 69 -9.30 -8.38 12.59
N ASP A 70 -10.27 -8.63 13.46
CA ASP A 70 -10.97 -9.90 13.50
C ASP A 70 -11.73 -10.13 12.18
N ARG A 71 -12.33 -9.08 11.60
CA ARG A 71 -12.94 -9.16 10.26
C ARG A 71 -11.91 -9.35 9.14
N GLU A 72 -10.80 -8.63 9.16
CA GLU A 72 -9.71 -8.76 8.17
C GLU A 72 -9.17 -10.18 8.11
N ARG A 73 -8.86 -10.79 9.26
CA ARG A 73 -8.33 -12.16 9.35
C ARG A 73 -9.32 -13.22 8.88
N ASN A 74 -10.61 -12.98 9.09
CA ASN A 74 -11.67 -13.89 8.68
C ASN A 74 -12.16 -13.65 7.24
N CYS A 75 -11.78 -12.53 6.63
CA CYS A 75 -12.13 -12.17 5.28
C CYS A 75 -11.67 -13.23 4.26
N ILE A 76 -12.50 -13.46 3.24
CA ILE A 76 -12.20 -14.44 2.19
C ILE A 76 -10.93 -14.09 1.41
N PHE A 77 -10.53 -12.82 1.39
CA PHE A 77 -9.35 -12.31 0.68
C PHE A 77 -8.05 -12.65 1.43
N ALA A 78 -8.04 -12.59 2.76
CA ALA A 78 -6.87 -12.93 3.59
C ALA A 78 -6.42 -14.40 3.41
N LYS A 79 -7.36 -15.28 3.04
CA LYS A 79 -7.13 -16.71 2.78
C LYS A 79 -6.62 -16.99 1.37
N LYS A 80 -6.48 -15.98 0.51
CA LYS A 80 -6.00 -16.14 -0.88
C LYS A 80 -4.52 -15.83 -0.99
N SER A 81 -3.85 -16.53 -1.90
CA SER A 81 -2.45 -16.26 -2.21
C SER A 81 -2.31 -14.96 -3.01
N ILE A 82 -1.42 -14.06 -2.57
CA ILE A 82 -1.06 -12.83 -3.31
C ILE A 82 -0.71 -13.15 -4.76
N SER A 83 0.03 -14.23 -5.01
CA SER A 83 0.48 -14.59 -6.35
C SER A 83 -0.67 -14.97 -7.28
N LYS A 84 -1.72 -15.62 -6.73
CA LYS A 84 -2.94 -15.91 -7.48
C LYS A 84 -3.74 -14.63 -7.71
N ALA A 85 -3.93 -13.82 -6.67
CA ALA A 85 -4.63 -12.53 -6.77
C ALA A 85 -4.01 -11.65 -7.85
N PHE A 86 -2.70 -11.41 -7.77
CA PHE A 86 -1.95 -10.64 -8.77
C PHE A 86 -2.14 -11.20 -10.18
N LYS A 87 -1.92 -12.51 -10.38
CA LYS A 87 -2.07 -13.14 -11.70
C LYS A 87 -3.46 -12.93 -12.30
N HIS A 88 -4.52 -13.23 -11.55
CA HIS A 88 -5.88 -13.21 -12.08
C HIS A 88 -6.43 -11.79 -12.25
N ILE A 89 -6.09 -10.89 -11.32
CA ILE A 89 -6.53 -9.49 -11.39
C ILE A 89 -5.78 -8.74 -12.49
N SER A 90 -4.45 -8.86 -12.57
CA SER A 90 -3.65 -8.18 -13.59
C SER A 90 -3.90 -8.69 -15.01
N LYS A 91 -4.28 -9.96 -15.17
CA LYS A 91 -4.69 -10.52 -16.48
C LYS A 91 -5.93 -9.84 -17.05
N GLU A 92 -6.82 -9.37 -16.17
CA GLU A 92 -8.13 -8.82 -16.54
C GLU A 92 -8.11 -7.29 -16.71
N GLY A 93 -7.16 -6.62 -16.04
CA GLY A 93 -7.07 -5.16 -16.01
C GLY A 93 -6.52 -4.57 -17.29
N ILE A 94 -7.08 -3.44 -17.71
CA ILE A 94 -6.56 -2.60 -18.79
C ILE A 94 -6.23 -1.25 -18.17
N ASN A 95 -5.01 -0.74 -18.38
CA ASN A 95 -4.54 0.52 -17.78
C ASN A 95 -4.77 0.58 -16.26
N LYS A 96 -4.52 -0.54 -15.56
CA LYS A 96 -4.69 -0.68 -14.11
C LYS A 96 -6.14 -0.41 -13.62
N LYS A 97 -7.14 -0.52 -14.49
CA LYS A 97 -8.56 -0.41 -14.15
C LYS A 97 -9.33 -1.64 -14.63
N LEU A 98 -10.45 -1.94 -13.98
CA LEU A 98 -11.32 -3.07 -14.28
C LEU A 98 -12.77 -2.61 -14.38
N SER A 99 -13.49 -3.03 -15.43
CA SER A 99 -14.96 -2.99 -15.42
C SER A 99 -15.52 -3.99 -14.39
N LEU A 100 -16.79 -3.81 -14.01
CA LEU A 100 -17.48 -4.75 -13.12
C LEU A 100 -17.44 -6.20 -13.64
N MET A 101 -17.55 -6.40 -14.96
CA MET A 101 -17.51 -7.73 -15.57
C MET A 101 -16.12 -8.36 -15.47
N GLN A 102 -15.06 -7.60 -15.75
CA GLN A 102 -13.67 -8.04 -15.57
C GLN A 102 -13.39 -8.39 -14.11
N PHE A 103 -13.89 -7.57 -13.17
CA PHE A 103 -13.72 -7.82 -11.75
C PHE A 103 -14.45 -9.09 -11.28
N LYS A 104 -15.71 -9.29 -11.70
CA LYS A 104 -16.47 -10.54 -11.45
C LYS A 104 -15.71 -11.77 -11.97
N ARG A 105 -15.14 -11.69 -13.17
CA ARG A 105 -14.33 -12.77 -13.76
C ARG A 105 -13.07 -13.06 -12.94
N ALA A 106 -12.33 -12.02 -12.54
CA ALA A 106 -11.15 -12.16 -11.68
C ALA A 106 -11.49 -12.82 -10.33
N LEU A 107 -12.59 -12.41 -9.69
CA LEU A 107 -13.06 -13.02 -8.43
C LEU A 107 -13.41 -14.51 -8.62
N TYR A 108 -14.12 -14.85 -9.70
CA TYR A 108 -14.45 -16.22 -10.02
C TYR A 108 -13.18 -17.09 -10.21
N GLU A 109 -12.19 -16.60 -10.96
CA GLU A 109 -10.90 -17.30 -11.13
C GLU A 109 -10.13 -17.47 -9.80
N LEU A 110 -10.33 -16.57 -8.83
CA LEU A 110 -9.80 -16.68 -7.47
C LEU A 110 -10.59 -17.65 -6.57
N GLY A 111 -11.66 -18.25 -7.07
CA GLY A 111 -12.58 -19.07 -6.28
C GLY A 111 -13.32 -18.24 -5.24
N ILE A 112 -13.69 -17.01 -5.58
CA ILE A 112 -14.56 -16.13 -4.81
C ILE A 112 -15.88 -16.04 -5.57
N ASN A 113 -16.99 -16.30 -4.87
CA ASN A 113 -18.32 -16.25 -5.48
C ASN A 113 -18.65 -14.79 -5.88
N PRO A 114 -18.86 -14.46 -7.17
CA PRO A 114 -19.15 -13.10 -7.59
C PRO A 114 -20.45 -12.51 -7.06
N LYS A 115 -21.34 -13.33 -6.47
CA LYS A 115 -22.58 -12.89 -5.81
C LYS A 115 -22.33 -11.94 -4.62
N ILE A 116 -21.13 -11.91 -4.06
CA ILE A 116 -20.76 -10.92 -3.04
C ILE A 116 -20.84 -9.47 -3.54
N LEU A 117 -20.94 -9.26 -4.87
CA LEU A 117 -21.11 -7.95 -5.51
C LEU A 117 -22.58 -7.61 -5.79
N GLU A 118 -23.54 -8.40 -5.28
CA GLU A 118 -24.97 -8.23 -5.56
C GLU A 118 -25.77 -7.69 -4.37
N ASP A 119 -25.21 -7.73 -3.15
CA ASP A 119 -25.89 -7.30 -1.92
C ASP A 119 -25.26 -6.02 -1.35
N PRO A 120 -25.85 -4.82 -1.54
CA PRO A 120 -25.30 -3.56 -1.06
C PRO A 120 -25.25 -3.45 0.47
N ASP A 121 -26.01 -4.28 1.17
CA ASP A 121 -26.01 -4.32 2.64
C ASP A 121 -24.91 -5.26 3.16
N ASP A 122 -24.19 -6.02 2.33
CA ASP A 122 -23.08 -6.87 2.81
C ASP A 122 -21.81 -5.99 3.04
N PRO A 123 -21.13 -6.08 4.21
CA PRO A 123 -19.87 -5.36 4.43
C PRO A 123 -18.78 -5.68 3.40
N MET A 124 -18.79 -6.90 2.85
CA MET A 124 -17.91 -7.28 1.74
C MET A 124 -18.24 -6.50 0.48
N TRP A 125 -19.51 -6.23 0.20
CA TRP A 125 -19.89 -5.40 -0.92
C TRP A 125 -19.37 -3.97 -0.74
N LEU A 126 -19.59 -3.38 0.43
CA LEU A 126 -19.09 -2.03 0.75
C LEU A 126 -17.57 -1.92 0.59
N PHE A 127 -16.83 -2.90 1.12
CA PHE A 127 -15.38 -3.00 0.96
C PHE A 127 -14.95 -3.13 -0.50
N LEU A 128 -15.64 -3.93 -1.33
CA LEU A 128 -15.22 -4.13 -2.72
C LEU A 128 -15.60 -2.95 -3.61
N PHE A 129 -16.75 -2.33 -3.35
CA PHE A 129 -17.20 -1.15 -4.07
C PHE A 129 -16.47 0.12 -3.65
N SER A 130 -15.79 0.16 -2.49
CA SER A 130 -14.90 1.27 -2.14
C SER A 130 -13.70 1.40 -3.08
N PHE A 131 -13.38 0.36 -3.87
CA PHE A 131 -12.35 0.44 -4.91
C PHE A 131 -12.86 1.00 -6.24
N GLN A 132 -14.17 1.26 -6.37
CA GLN A 132 -14.77 1.75 -7.61
C GLN A 132 -14.69 3.27 -7.69
N GLU A 133 -14.15 3.77 -8.79
CA GLU A 133 -14.07 5.19 -9.13
C GLU A 133 -14.50 5.36 -10.60
N ASN A 134 -15.46 6.25 -10.86
CA ASN A 134 -15.98 6.48 -12.23
C ASN A 134 -16.44 5.19 -12.94
N SER A 135 -17.16 4.32 -12.20
CA SER A 135 -17.63 2.99 -12.65
C SER A 135 -16.55 1.94 -12.93
N LEU A 136 -15.28 2.26 -12.74
CA LEU A 136 -14.15 1.34 -12.90
C LEU A 136 -13.50 1.03 -11.55
N PHE A 137 -13.11 -0.22 -11.33
CA PHE A 137 -12.42 -0.63 -10.13
C PHE A 137 -10.92 -0.38 -10.27
N ASP A 138 -10.32 0.20 -9.23
CA ASP A 138 -8.88 0.41 -9.16
C ASP A 138 -8.13 -0.90 -8.89
N MET A 139 -7.41 -1.37 -9.91
CA MET A 139 -6.69 -2.63 -9.84
C MET A 139 -5.56 -2.59 -8.80
N ARG A 140 -4.88 -1.44 -8.65
CA ARG A 140 -3.75 -1.31 -7.72
C ARG A 140 -4.24 -1.43 -6.29
N LYS A 141 -5.30 -0.69 -5.93
CA LYS A 141 -5.89 -0.75 -4.58
C LYS A 141 -6.44 -2.13 -4.24
N ILE A 142 -7.08 -2.82 -5.19
CA ILE A 142 -7.53 -4.20 -4.97
C ILE A 142 -6.33 -5.10 -4.66
N ILE A 143 -5.26 -5.09 -5.48
CA ILE A 143 -4.09 -5.95 -5.24
C ILE A 143 -3.37 -5.56 -3.94
N ALA A 144 -3.25 -4.26 -3.66
CA ALA A 144 -2.69 -3.74 -2.41
C ALA A 144 -3.46 -4.28 -1.18
N SER A 145 -4.79 -4.41 -1.26
CA SER A 145 -5.58 -5.03 -0.20
C SER A 145 -5.19 -6.47 0.08
N PHE A 146 -5.00 -7.30 -0.96
CA PHE A 146 -4.50 -8.68 -0.79
C PHE A 146 -3.10 -8.70 -0.17
N ILE A 147 -2.22 -7.78 -0.58
CA ILE A 147 -0.87 -7.68 -0.03
C ILE A 147 -0.95 -7.36 1.47
N LEU A 148 -1.72 -6.36 1.87
CA LEU A 148 -1.83 -5.90 3.26
C LEU A 148 -2.37 -6.97 4.20
N ILE A 149 -3.48 -7.62 3.86
CA ILE A 149 -4.18 -8.56 4.77
C ILE A 149 -3.67 -10.00 4.69
N SER A 150 -2.83 -10.33 3.70
CA SER A 150 -2.25 -11.67 3.62
C SER A 150 -1.21 -11.90 4.73
N ASP A 151 -1.12 -13.15 5.19
CA ASP A 151 -0.08 -13.61 6.13
C ASP A 151 1.24 -13.97 5.44
N SER A 152 1.55 -13.32 4.31
CA SER A 152 2.82 -13.55 3.61
C SER A 152 3.98 -12.82 4.28
N GLU A 153 5.18 -13.39 4.20
CA GLU A 153 6.41 -12.76 4.64
C GLU A 153 6.64 -11.38 3.98
N LEU A 154 7.25 -10.46 4.72
CA LEU A 154 7.53 -9.10 4.27
C LEU A 154 8.25 -9.09 2.90
N LYS A 155 9.30 -9.90 2.73
CA LYS A 155 10.06 -9.97 1.46
C LYS A 155 9.15 -10.28 0.27
N LYS A 156 8.18 -11.18 0.46
CA LYS A 156 7.21 -11.53 -0.59
C LYS A 156 6.24 -10.38 -0.86
N LYS A 157 5.77 -9.69 0.18
CA LYS A 157 4.92 -8.50 0.03
C LYS A 157 5.64 -7.40 -0.76
N ILE A 158 6.87 -7.05 -0.35
CA ILE A 158 7.71 -6.06 -1.04
C ILE A 158 7.90 -6.44 -2.51
N LYS A 159 8.22 -7.70 -2.81
CA LYS A 159 8.32 -8.17 -4.22
C LYS A 159 7.07 -7.87 -5.04
N PHE A 160 5.87 -8.14 -4.50
CA PHE A 160 4.62 -7.88 -5.22
C PHE A 160 4.30 -6.38 -5.33
N LEU A 161 4.74 -5.57 -4.39
CA LEU A 161 4.62 -4.11 -4.47
C LEU A 161 5.50 -3.53 -5.58
N TYR A 162 6.75 -3.99 -5.72
CA TYR A 162 7.58 -3.62 -6.87
C TYR A 162 6.90 -3.98 -8.19
N LEU A 163 6.40 -5.21 -8.33
CA LEU A 163 5.67 -5.61 -9.55
C LEU A 163 4.42 -4.77 -9.84
N LEU A 164 3.85 -4.12 -8.82
CA LEU A 164 2.64 -3.32 -8.94
C LEU A 164 2.94 -1.85 -9.29
N TYR A 165 4.00 -1.29 -8.71
CA TYR A 165 4.30 0.16 -8.71
C TYR A 165 5.55 0.56 -9.50
N ASP A 166 6.44 -0.36 -9.87
CA ASP A 166 7.54 -0.10 -10.82
C ASP A 166 6.93 0.01 -12.23
N GLU A 167 6.57 1.23 -12.63
CA GLU A 167 5.86 1.50 -13.88
C GLU A 167 6.79 1.35 -15.10
N ASN A 168 8.09 1.58 -14.89
CA ASN A 168 9.13 1.54 -15.91
C ASN A 168 9.83 0.18 -16.04
N GLU A 169 9.47 -0.79 -15.19
CA GLU A 169 10.06 -2.15 -15.11
C GLU A 169 11.59 -2.16 -14.90
N ASN A 170 12.14 -1.11 -14.27
CA ASN A 170 13.57 -0.93 -14.06
C ASN A 170 14.08 -1.58 -12.75
N ARG A 171 13.18 -2.20 -11.98
CA ARG A 171 13.42 -2.88 -10.69
C ARG A 171 13.82 -1.97 -9.53
N VAL A 172 13.63 -0.66 -9.68
CA VAL A 172 13.72 0.33 -8.61
C VAL A 172 12.34 0.98 -8.44
N LEU A 173 12.13 1.67 -7.33
CA LEU A 173 10.97 2.55 -7.17
C LEU A 173 11.47 3.97 -7.01
N GLU A 174 11.02 4.85 -7.90
CA GLU A 174 11.26 6.28 -7.83
C GLU A 174 10.44 6.92 -6.69
N GLN A 175 10.83 8.11 -6.26
CA GLN A 175 10.13 8.84 -5.19
C GLN A 175 8.61 8.93 -5.38
N ASN A 176 8.16 9.21 -6.61
CA ASN A 176 6.74 9.30 -6.92
C ASN A 176 6.04 7.93 -6.81
N GLU A 177 6.68 6.86 -7.29
CA GLU A 177 6.14 5.49 -7.21
C GLU A 177 6.04 5.01 -5.76
N ILE A 178 7.03 5.32 -4.90
CA ILE A 178 6.96 5.05 -3.46
C ILE A 178 5.82 5.82 -2.81
N ARG A 179 5.67 7.11 -3.13
CA ARG A 179 4.58 7.93 -2.56
C ARG A 179 3.22 7.38 -2.98
N SER A 180 3.07 6.99 -4.25
CA SER A 180 1.85 6.34 -4.75
C SER A 180 1.59 5.01 -4.06
N MET A 181 2.63 4.17 -3.88
CA MET A 181 2.53 2.91 -3.15
C MET A 181 2.07 3.13 -1.71
N LEU A 182 2.71 4.05 -0.97
CA LEU A 182 2.36 4.34 0.42
C LEU A 182 0.96 4.93 0.54
N SER A 183 0.57 5.80 -0.40
CA SER A 183 -0.78 6.38 -0.46
C SER A 183 -1.86 5.32 -0.63
N ASP A 184 -1.70 4.43 -1.62
CA ASP A 184 -2.64 3.33 -1.86
C ASP A 184 -2.69 2.37 -0.67
N LEU A 185 -1.54 2.01 -0.07
CA LEU A 185 -1.50 1.14 1.10
C LEU A 185 -2.21 1.77 2.31
N ALA A 186 -1.97 3.07 2.54
CA ALA A 186 -2.61 3.81 3.61
C ALA A 186 -4.12 3.91 3.38
N GLU A 187 -4.57 4.33 2.20
CA GLU A 187 -5.99 4.45 1.86
C GLU A 187 -6.72 3.11 2.01
N VAL A 188 -6.17 2.03 1.46
CA VAL A 188 -6.75 0.69 1.61
C VAL A 188 -6.85 0.29 3.08
N SER A 189 -5.81 0.58 3.87
CA SER A 189 -5.76 0.24 5.29
C SER A 189 -6.73 1.05 6.15
N VAL A 190 -6.83 2.35 5.91
CA VAL A 190 -7.56 3.30 6.79
C VAL A 190 -8.98 3.60 6.32
N GLU A 191 -9.30 3.38 5.05
CA GLU A 191 -10.59 3.74 4.47
C GLU A 191 -11.36 2.53 3.96
N CYS A 192 -10.70 1.61 3.26
CA CYS A 192 -11.40 0.48 2.65
C CYS A 192 -11.63 -0.66 3.64
N LEU A 193 -10.55 -1.18 4.25
CA LEU A 193 -10.65 -2.35 5.14
C LEU A 193 -11.54 -2.16 6.37
N PRO A 194 -11.62 -0.96 6.99
CA PRO A 194 -12.57 -0.72 8.08
C PRO A 194 -14.05 -0.89 7.66
N LEU A 195 -14.38 -0.83 6.36
CA LEU A 195 -15.76 -1.06 5.91
C LEU A 195 -16.23 -2.51 6.11
N LEU A 196 -15.31 -3.45 6.39
CA LEU A 196 -15.65 -4.83 6.74
C LEU A 196 -16.44 -4.95 8.06
N VAL A 197 -16.48 -3.90 8.89
CA VAL A 197 -17.26 -3.83 10.13
C VAL A 197 -18.48 -2.89 10.04
N SER A 198 -18.80 -2.31 8.87
CA SER A 198 -19.83 -1.26 8.73
C SER A 198 -21.25 -1.61 9.20
N ASN A 199 -21.59 -2.89 9.33
CA ASN A 199 -22.91 -3.34 9.80
C ASN A 199 -22.98 -3.62 11.30
N VAL A 200 -21.90 -3.35 12.04
CA VAL A 200 -21.89 -3.50 13.49
C VAL A 200 -22.58 -2.27 14.11
N GLU A 201 -23.23 -2.45 15.26
CA GLU A 201 -23.97 -1.42 16.02
C GLU A 201 -23.14 -0.17 16.42
N SER A 202 -21.89 -0.06 15.95
CA SER A 202 -20.87 0.94 16.29
C SER A 202 -20.60 1.98 15.18
N SER A 203 -21.59 2.30 14.32
CA SER A 203 -21.38 3.16 13.14
C SER A 203 -20.80 4.55 13.47
N GLU A 204 -21.15 5.14 14.61
CA GLU A 204 -20.58 6.42 15.07
C GLU A 204 -19.11 6.30 15.51
N GLU A 205 -18.77 5.25 16.29
CA GLU A 205 -17.39 5.00 16.73
C GLU A 205 -16.48 4.70 15.53
N LEU A 206 -16.97 3.90 14.58
CA LEU A 206 -16.28 3.63 13.32
C LEU A 206 -16.07 4.90 12.51
N SER A 207 -17.08 5.76 12.42
CA SER A 207 -16.97 7.03 11.68
C SER A 207 -15.91 7.95 12.30
N LYS A 208 -15.91 8.13 13.63
CA LYS A 208 -14.89 8.92 14.34
C LYS A 208 -13.49 8.34 14.16
N TYR A 209 -13.38 7.00 14.24
CA TYR A 209 -12.14 6.28 14.01
C TYR A 209 -11.59 6.52 12.59
N MET A 210 -12.43 6.36 11.57
CA MET A 210 -12.04 6.55 10.18
C MET A 210 -11.66 8.00 9.87
N VAL A 211 -12.37 8.99 10.44
CA VAL A 211 -12.00 10.41 10.29
C VAL A 211 -10.63 10.69 10.87
N PHE A 212 -10.36 10.25 12.10
CA PHE A 212 -9.04 10.38 12.70
C PHE A 212 -7.95 9.73 11.83
N MET A 213 -8.19 8.51 11.36
CA MET A 213 -7.24 7.79 10.51
C MET A 213 -6.98 8.50 9.18
N ARG A 214 -8.01 9.08 8.55
CA ARG A 214 -7.87 9.85 7.31
C ARG A 214 -7.04 11.12 7.49
N ILE A 215 -7.17 11.81 8.62
CA ILE A 215 -6.40 13.03 8.90
C ILE A 215 -4.91 12.68 9.06
N GLU A 216 -4.62 11.66 9.86
CA GLU A 216 -3.24 11.34 10.23
C GLU A 216 -2.50 10.49 9.17
N LYS A 217 -3.19 9.83 8.23
CA LYS A 217 -2.55 9.00 7.20
C LYS A 217 -1.57 9.81 6.34
N GLU A 218 -1.89 11.05 5.99
CA GLU A 218 -1.04 11.89 5.12
C GLU A 218 0.29 12.20 5.79
N ARG A 219 0.25 12.45 7.11
CA ARG A 219 1.44 12.67 7.92
C ARG A 219 2.29 11.40 7.99
N LEU A 220 1.65 10.25 8.16
CA LEU A 220 2.35 8.95 8.12
C LEU A 220 3.02 8.71 6.76
N ILE A 221 2.32 8.96 5.65
CA ILE A 221 2.86 8.77 4.29
C ILE A 221 4.10 9.64 4.08
N GLU A 222 4.07 10.89 4.52
CA GLU A 222 5.19 11.83 4.39
C GLU A 222 6.40 11.38 5.24
N GLU A 223 6.19 10.96 6.49
CA GLU A 223 7.25 10.42 7.36
C GLU A 223 7.83 9.09 6.82
N ALA A 224 6.97 8.20 6.34
CA ALA A 224 7.35 6.93 5.74
C ALA A 224 8.16 7.16 4.47
N SER A 225 7.71 8.04 3.58
CA SER A 225 8.42 8.39 2.34
C SER A 225 9.83 8.90 2.64
N LYS A 226 9.96 9.82 3.59
CA LYS A 226 11.26 10.35 4.03
C LYS A 226 12.16 9.27 4.62
N THR A 227 11.59 8.33 5.38
CA THR A 227 12.39 7.28 6.01
C THR A 227 12.83 6.20 5.02
N LEU A 228 11.95 5.81 4.09
CA LEU A 228 12.22 4.76 3.11
C LEU A 228 13.18 5.23 2.01
N LEU A 229 13.15 6.52 1.64
CA LEU A 229 14.07 7.08 0.65
C LEU A 229 15.32 7.69 1.29
N GLY A 230 15.22 8.29 2.47
CA GLY A 230 16.29 9.10 3.03
C GLY A 230 16.68 10.23 2.06
N ASN A 231 17.91 10.16 1.55
CA ASN A 231 18.44 11.08 0.53
C ASN A 231 18.44 10.49 -0.89
N LEU A 232 17.91 9.28 -1.06
CA LEU A 232 17.88 8.58 -2.34
C LEU A 232 16.73 9.11 -3.20
N THR A 233 16.93 9.11 -4.52
CA THR A 233 15.89 9.42 -5.52
C THR A 233 15.07 8.20 -5.91
N GLU A 234 15.66 7.02 -5.76
CA GLU A 234 15.10 5.71 -6.07
C GLU A 234 15.59 4.67 -5.07
N VAL A 235 14.84 3.58 -4.88
CA VAL A 235 15.26 2.48 -3.98
C VAL A 235 15.07 1.12 -4.66
N GLY A 236 16.10 0.29 -4.62
CA GLY A 236 16.05 -1.08 -5.13
C GLY A 236 15.38 -2.05 -4.15
N ASN A 237 14.83 -3.16 -4.64
CA ASN A 237 14.12 -4.13 -3.79
C ASN A 237 14.93 -4.65 -2.59
N VAL A 238 16.20 -4.96 -2.81
CA VAL A 238 17.13 -5.46 -1.77
C VAL A 238 17.44 -4.37 -0.75
N GLU A 239 17.61 -3.13 -1.22
CA GLU A 239 17.90 -1.97 -0.39
C GLU A 239 16.70 -1.61 0.49
N LEU A 240 15.49 -1.60 -0.07
CA LEU A 240 14.27 -1.36 0.72
C LEU A 240 14.10 -2.41 1.82
N ILE A 241 14.33 -3.70 1.51
CA ILE A 241 14.31 -4.75 2.53
C ILE A 241 15.35 -4.47 3.63
N GLY A 242 16.56 -4.05 3.26
CA GLY A 242 17.60 -3.67 4.22
C GLY A 242 17.18 -2.50 5.12
N ILE A 243 16.60 -1.44 4.54
CA ILE A 243 16.06 -0.29 5.26
C ILE A 243 14.96 -0.73 6.25
N LEU A 244 14.07 -1.61 5.81
CA LEU A 244 12.98 -2.14 6.65
C LEU A 244 13.46 -3.06 7.77
N GLN A 245 14.54 -3.82 7.54
CA GLN A 245 15.14 -4.68 8.56
C GLN A 245 15.90 -3.88 9.63
N ASN A 246 16.45 -2.72 9.25
CA ASN A 246 17.19 -1.84 10.15
C ASN A 246 16.29 -0.81 10.85
N SER A 247 15.05 -0.67 10.44
CA SER A 247 14.08 0.23 11.08
C SER A 247 13.16 -0.54 12.02
N ASN A 248 13.11 -0.11 13.28
CA ASN A 248 12.39 -0.84 14.33
C ASN A 248 10.87 -0.91 14.10
N ASP A 249 10.28 -0.01 13.29
CA ASP A 249 8.81 0.09 13.16
C ASP A 249 8.27 0.16 11.73
N TRP A 250 9.08 0.58 10.74
CA TRP A 250 8.54 0.86 9.40
C TRP A 250 8.12 -0.38 8.62
N PHE A 251 8.58 -1.58 8.99
CA PHE A 251 8.06 -2.81 8.40
C PHE A 251 6.56 -3.05 8.71
N LYS A 252 6.04 -2.48 9.81
CA LYS A 252 4.65 -2.66 10.25
C LYS A 252 3.66 -2.07 9.23
N ILE A 253 4.04 -1.00 8.52
CA ILE A 253 3.16 -0.31 7.56
C ILE A 253 2.79 -1.17 6.33
N PHE A 254 3.49 -2.29 6.11
CA PHE A 254 3.19 -3.28 5.07
C PHE A 254 2.17 -4.35 5.52
N ARG A 255 1.51 -4.10 6.64
CA ARG A 255 0.33 -4.82 7.13
C ARG A 255 -0.76 -3.78 7.42
N SER A 256 -2.02 -4.15 7.17
CA SER A 256 -3.17 -3.27 7.43
C SER A 256 -3.19 -2.81 8.88
N GLU A 257 -3.22 -3.77 9.80
CA GLU A 257 -3.19 -3.56 11.25
C GLU A 257 -1.95 -2.75 11.70
N GLY A 258 -0.77 -3.08 11.19
CA GLY A 258 0.47 -2.41 11.59
C GLY A 258 0.53 -0.95 11.14
N LEU A 259 -0.05 -0.61 9.99
CA LEU A 259 -0.19 0.77 9.53
C LEU A 259 -1.08 1.58 10.48
N ARG A 260 -2.26 1.07 10.81
CA ARG A 260 -3.20 1.75 11.73
C ARG A 260 -2.65 1.84 13.15
N GLU A 261 -1.97 0.80 13.64
CA GLU A 261 -1.24 0.85 14.93
C GLU A 261 -0.21 1.97 14.94
N THR A 262 0.58 2.09 13.87
CA THR A 262 1.60 3.12 13.77
C THR A 262 0.97 4.52 13.87
N ILE A 263 -0.21 4.74 13.26
CA ILE A 263 -0.97 5.99 13.39
C ILE A 263 -1.41 6.20 14.85
N LEU A 264 -2.01 5.20 15.48
CA LEU A 264 -2.50 5.27 16.86
C LEU A 264 -1.38 5.54 17.88
N GLU A 265 -0.25 4.87 17.71
CA GLU A 265 0.93 4.99 18.56
C GLU A 265 1.58 6.38 18.45
N LYS A 266 1.69 6.92 17.22
CA LYS A 266 2.37 8.19 16.97
C LYS A 266 1.52 9.42 17.27
N TYR A 267 0.25 9.41 16.87
CA TYR A 267 -0.53 10.66 16.81
C TYR A 267 -1.57 10.80 17.91
N LYS A 268 -1.87 9.70 18.63
CA LYS A 268 -2.89 9.59 19.69
C LYS A 268 -4.28 10.06 19.24
N LEU A 269 -5.31 9.26 19.54
CA LEU A 269 -6.68 9.74 19.36
C LEU A 269 -6.89 10.99 20.24
N PRO A 270 -7.41 12.09 19.67
CA PRO A 270 -7.72 13.27 20.46
C PRO A 270 -8.76 12.91 21.54
N GLU A 271 -8.47 13.25 22.80
CA GLU A 271 -9.38 12.99 23.92
C GLU A 271 -10.67 13.83 23.82
N ASN A 272 -10.63 14.96 23.09
CA ASN A 272 -11.77 15.83 22.89
C ASN A 272 -12.45 15.54 21.52
N PRO A 273 -13.70 15.02 21.51
CA PRO A 273 -14.46 14.74 20.30
C PRO A 273 -14.71 15.96 19.41
N GLN A 274 -14.76 17.18 19.98
CA GLN A 274 -15.02 18.42 19.24
C GLN A 274 -13.97 18.72 18.17
N TYR A 275 -12.76 18.18 18.30
CA TYR A 275 -11.73 18.31 17.27
C TYR A 275 -12.11 17.55 15.99
N LEU A 276 -12.75 16.39 16.12
CA LEU A 276 -13.16 15.55 14.99
C LEU A 276 -14.44 16.06 14.32
N GLU A 277 -15.31 16.76 15.05
CA GLU A 277 -16.57 17.31 14.53
C GLU A 277 -16.34 18.33 13.40
N GLN A 278 -15.21 19.04 13.40
CA GLN A 278 -14.84 20.00 12.35
C GLN A 278 -14.57 19.34 10.99
N PHE A 279 -14.35 18.02 10.97
CA PHE A 279 -14.03 17.24 9.78
C PHE A 279 -15.20 16.32 9.34
N LEU A 280 -16.31 16.34 10.10
CA LEU A 280 -17.51 15.54 9.83
C LEU A 280 -18.61 16.33 9.09
N THR A 281 -18.46 17.64 8.94
CA THR A 281 -19.36 18.56 8.23
C THR A 281 -18.89 18.84 6.81
#